data_AF-A0A3D1ICP8-F1
#
_entry.id   AF-A0A3D1ICP8-F1
#
_cell.length_a   1.000
_cell.length_b   1.000
_cell.length_c   1.000
_cell.angle_alpha   90.00
_cell.angle_beta   90.00
_cell.angle_gamma   90.00
#
_symmetry.space_group_name_H-M   'P 1'
#
loop_
_entity.id
_entity.type
_entity.pdbx_description
1 polymer ?
#
loop_
_entity_poly.entity_id
_entity_poly.type
_entity_poly.pdbx_seq_one_letter_code
_entity_poly.pdbx_strand_id
1 'polypeptide(L)'
;MWMRGIAGGIVAALALAGTQAGAVGVEFFFTDPADAGNTPLSYLPIGDVGSEFTLSVWFKTVGGSWDHLGANLFIGFDRTNTAGPGASPTDGLLGLAGTATTSHANVNSLYSLFPPNTGVLGGGTDPTSGPGERPYGIEYLLVLNSGVDTPTPADTPVHLMDVKLKNLGLLPGESYNVVLYDAGRDIEGSTFLYNLNTDALRPGGSATLQVEAVPEPATLAVLGAGLALLARRRRISR
;
A
#
# COMPACT_ATOMS: atom_id res chain seq x y z
N MET A 1 35.13 65.38 40.34
CA MET A 1 36.13 64.62 39.57
C MET A 1 35.73 63.16 39.64
N TRP A 2 34.83 62.75 38.74
CA TRP A 2 35.07 62.06 37.46
C TRP A 2 35.15 60.53 37.62
N MET A 3 34.29 59.86 36.85
CA MET A 3 34.25 58.45 36.43
C MET A 3 33.74 57.38 37.42
N ARG A 4 32.52 56.89 37.15
CA ARG A 4 32.17 55.47 37.33
C ARG A 4 31.80 54.90 35.96
N GLY A 5 32.67 54.04 35.45
CA GLY A 5 32.51 53.31 34.19
C GLY A 5 31.65 52.05 34.35
N ILE A 6 30.77 51.88 33.37
CA ILE A 6 30.38 50.66 32.64
C ILE A 6 30.74 49.31 33.28
N ALA A 7 29.70 48.50 33.56
CA ALA A 7 29.73 47.07 33.28
C ALA A 7 28.28 46.61 33.01
N GLY A 8 27.87 46.70 31.73
CA GLY A 8 26.67 46.07 31.24
C GLY A 8 26.88 44.55 31.21
N GLY A 9 26.17 43.84 32.08
CA GLY A 9 26.10 42.39 32.03
C GLY A 9 25.18 41.98 30.89
N ILE A 10 25.76 41.58 29.76
CA ILE A 10 25.05 40.82 28.72
C ILE A 10 24.82 39.43 29.30
N VAL A 11 23.58 39.13 29.71
CA VAL A 11 23.14 37.76 29.94
C VAL A 11 22.95 37.15 28.56
N ALA A 12 23.94 36.40 28.10
CA ALA A 12 23.80 35.55 26.92
C ALA A 12 22.77 34.46 27.25
N ALA A 13 21.56 34.60 26.73
CA ALA A 13 20.61 33.51 26.67
C ALA A 13 21.16 32.49 25.67
N LEU A 14 21.90 31.50 26.19
CA LEU A 14 22.28 30.32 25.45
C LEU A 14 20.99 29.51 25.21
N ALA A 15 20.32 29.79 24.09
CA ALA A 15 19.26 28.92 23.60
C ALA A 15 19.93 27.58 23.25
N LEU A 16 19.85 26.60 24.16
CA LEU A 16 19.98 25.21 23.78
C LEU A 16 18.83 24.92 22.81
N ALA A 17 19.08 25.10 21.52
CA ALA A 17 18.34 24.45 20.48
C ALA A 17 18.67 22.96 20.59
N GLY A 18 18.04 22.29 21.57
CA GLY A 18 17.88 20.86 21.54
C GLY A 18 17.10 20.57 20.27
N THR A 19 17.79 20.09 19.25
CA THR A 19 17.15 19.37 18.14
C THR A 19 16.39 18.23 18.79
N GLN A 20 15.09 18.39 19.02
CA GLN A 20 14.23 17.22 19.12
C GLN A 20 14.45 16.49 17.81
N ALA A 21 15.13 15.33 17.86
CA ALA A 21 15.09 14.41 16.76
C ALA A 21 13.60 14.13 16.52
N GLY A 22 13.06 14.59 15.39
CA GLY A 22 11.69 14.31 15.03
C GLY A 22 11.48 12.80 15.06
N ALA A 23 10.34 12.34 15.57
CA ALA A 23 10.00 10.93 15.48
C ALA A 23 9.99 10.54 14.00
N VAL A 24 10.77 9.51 13.65
CA VAL A 24 10.75 8.95 12.29
C VAL A 24 9.44 8.19 12.12
N GLY A 25 8.77 8.39 10.99
CA GLY A 25 7.59 7.65 10.56
C GLY A 25 7.86 6.89 9.25
N VAL A 26 6.89 6.09 8.81
CA VAL A 26 6.91 5.43 7.50
C VAL A 26 5.59 5.67 6.78
N GLU A 27 5.64 5.81 5.47
CA GLU A 27 4.45 5.83 4.62
C GLU A 27 4.56 4.67 3.64
N PHE A 28 3.49 3.87 3.55
CA PHE A 28 3.33 2.83 2.54
C PHE A 28 2.29 3.29 1.51
N PHE A 29 2.51 2.97 0.24
CA PHE A 29 1.62 3.39 -0.84
C PHE A 29 1.70 2.48 -2.06
N PHE A 30 0.67 2.57 -2.89
CA PHE A 30 0.60 1.92 -4.19
C PHE A 30 1.01 2.90 -5.29
N THR A 31 1.64 2.40 -6.36
CA THR A 31 1.88 3.14 -7.60
C THR A 31 1.48 2.30 -8.81
N ASP A 32 1.30 2.95 -9.96
CA ASP A 32 1.24 2.26 -11.24
C ASP A 32 2.66 1.79 -11.60
N PRO A 33 2.90 0.51 -11.92
CA PRO A 33 4.21 0.04 -12.38
C PRO A 33 4.70 0.74 -13.67
N ALA A 34 3.80 1.35 -14.45
CA ALA A 34 4.16 2.14 -15.62
C ALA A 34 4.54 3.60 -15.28
N ASP A 35 4.26 4.07 -14.05
CA ASP A 35 4.65 5.41 -13.61
C ASP A 35 6.09 5.45 -13.10
N ALA A 36 6.99 6.04 -13.89
CA ALA A 36 8.38 6.26 -13.50
C ALA A 36 8.56 7.25 -12.33
N GLY A 37 7.52 8.02 -11.99
CA GLY A 37 7.53 9.01 -10.91
C GLY A 37 7.29 8.43 -9.52
N ASN A 38 6.89 7.15 -9.41
CA ASN A 38 6.47 6.51 -8.15
C ASN A 38 5.40 7.31 -7.41
N THR A 39 4.44 7.89 -8.14
CA THR A 39 3.40 8.74 -7.57
C THR A 39 2.37 7.87 -6.82
N PRO A 40 2.06 8.16 -5.54
CA PRO A 40 1.03 7.44 -4.81
C PRO A 40 -0.33 7.48 -5.52
N LEU A 41 -0.95 6.33 -5.69
CA LEU A 41 -2.30 6.19 -6.24
C LEU A 41 -3.35 6.23 -5.13
N SER A 42 -4.39 7.01 -5.34
CA SER A 42 -5.64 6.96 -4.56
C SER A 42 -6.79 6.32 -5.35
N TYR A 43 -6.68 6.26 -6.68
CA TYR A 43 -7.69 5.73 -7.59
C TYR A 43 -7.03 4.99 -8.76
N LEU A 44 -7.60 3.85 -9.16
CA LEU A 44 -7.21 3.10 -10.35
C LEU A 44 -8.45 2.58 -11.10
N PRO A 45 -8.69 3.01 -12.35
CA PRO A 45 -9.67 2.34 -13.19
C PRO A 45 -9.14 0.98 -13.63
N ILE A 46 -9.95 -0.07 -13.49
CA ILE A 46 -9.62 -1.44 -13.91
C ILE A 46 -10.56 -1.91 -15.02
N GLY A 47 -10.13 -2.92 -15.77
CA GLY A 47 -10.93 -3.46 -16.88
C GLY A 47 -12.16 -4.27 -16.42
N ASP A 48 -12.85 -4.84 -17.41
CA ASP A 48 -14.02 -5.69 -17.22
C ASP A 48 -13.69 -6.98 -16.44
N VAL A 49 -14.72 -7.74 -16.06
CA VAL A 49 -14.56 -9.01 -15.33
C VAL A 49 -13.62 -9.96 -16.09
N GLY A 50 -12.63 -10.49 -15.37
CA GLY A 50 -11.58 -11.35 -15.91
C GLY A 50 -10.28 -10.62 -16.25
N SER A 51 -10.28 -9.28 -16.26
CA SER A 51 -9.06 -8.49 -16.47
C SER A 51 -8.11 -8.58 -15.28
N GLU A 52 -6.82 -8.55 -15.58
CA GLU A 52 -5.74 -8.53 -14.59
C GLU A 52 -5.10 -7.14 -14.57
N PHE A 53 -4.67 -6.70 -13.39
CA PHE A 53 -3.96 -5.45 -13.20
C PHE A 53 -2.83 -5.64 -12.18
N THR A 54 -1.82 -4.77 -12.25
CA THR A 54 -0.63 -4.85 -11.39
C THR A 54 -0.51 -3.58 -10.57
N LEU A 55 -0.21 -3.72 -9.29
CA LEU A 55 0.10 -2.61 -8.38
C LEU A 55 1.53 -2.75 -7.88
N SER A 56 2.29 -1.68 -7.89
CA SER A 56 3.61 -1.65 -7.24
C SER A 56 3.46 -1.13 -5.82
N VAL A 57 4.06 -1.83 -4.86
CA VAL A 57 4.02 -1.47 -3.44
C VAL A 57 5.35 -0.83 -3.05
N TRP A 58 5.27 0.32 -2.41
CA TRP A 58 6.42 1.12 -2.01
C TRP A 58 6.31 1.54 -0.55
N PHE A 59 7.45 1.91 0.03
CA PHE A 59 7.49 2.69 1.25
C PHE A 59 8.46 3.86 1.14
N LYS A 60 8.33 4.84 2.04
CA LYS A 60 9.38 5.84 2.32
C LYS A 60 9.36 6.17 3.81
N THR A 61 10.49 6.59 4.37
CA THR A 61 10.53 7.11 5.74
C THR A 61 10.25 8.61 5.74
N VAL A 62 9.56 9.09 6.78
CA VAL A 62 9.25 10.52 6.96
C VAL A 62 9.84 11.02 8.27
N GLY A 63 10.28 12.28 8.31
CA GLY A 63 10.87 12.86 9.53
C GLY A 63 12.28 12.38 9.88
N GLY A 64 12.86 11.47 9.09
CA GLY A 64 14.26 11.05 9.22
C GLY A 64 14.58 9.78 8.43
N SER A 65 15.85 9.38 8.46
CA SER A 65 16.31 8.12 7.91
C SER A 65 16.11 6.99 8.92
N TRP A 66 15.81 5.79 8.44
CA TRP A 66 15.64 4.61 9.28
C TRP A 66 16.36 3.39 8.69
N ASP A 67 17.00 2.59 9.54
CA ASP A 67 17.58 1.30 9.19
C ASP A 67 16.48 0.25 9.15
N HIS A 68 16.38 -0.49 8.05
CA HIS A 68 15.39 -1.55 7.92
C HIS A 68 16.07 -2.82 7.44
N LEU A 69 15.57 -3.95 7.92
CA LEU A 69 15.96 -5.29 7.49
C LEU A 69 14.89 -5.90 6.58
N GLY A 70 13.64 -5.50 6.75
CA GLY A 70 12.54 -6.09 6.03
C GLY A 70 11.23 -5.38 6.24
N ALA A 71 10.18 -5.92 5.63
CA ALA A 71 8.81 -5.46 5.76
C ALA A 71 7.88 -6.65 5.99
N ASN A 72 6.89 -6.50 6.86
CA ASN A 72 5.67 -7.29 6.77
C ASN A 72 4.65 -6.46 5.99
N LEU A 73 4.01 -7.06 4.99
CA LEU A 73 3.04 -6.41 4.13
C LEU A 73 1.74 -7.21 4.14
N PHE A 74 0.64 -6.57 4.52
CA PHE A 74 -0.69 -7.15 4.34
C PHE A 74 -1.48 -6.34 3.32
N ILE A 75 -1.78 -6.98 2.19
CA ILE A 75 -2.54 -6.38 1.10
C ILE A 75 -3.95 -6.95 1.13
N GLY A 76 -4.91 -6.17 1.62
CA GLY A 76 -6.33 -6.48 1.58
C GLY A 76 -6.94 -6.13 0.23
N PHE A 77 -7.71 -7.02 -0.35
CA PHE A 77 -8.41 -6.81 -1.62
C PHE A 77 -9.85 -7.37 -1.61
N ASP A 78 -10.27 -8.01 -0.53
CA ASP A 78 -11.66 -8.42 -0.28
C ASP A 78 -12.01 -8.11 1.19
N ARG A 79 -13.20 -8.48 1.63
CA ARG A 79 -13.70 -8.35 2.99
C ARG A 79 -13.89 -9.73 3.59
N THR A 80 -13.84 -9.84 4.91
CA THR A 80 -14.16 -11.07 5.66
C THR A 80 -14.64 -10.72 7.06
N ASN A 81 -15.31 -11.67 7.72
CA ASN A 81 -15.75 -11.53 9.11
C ASN A 81 -14.91 -12.39 10.07
N THR A 82 -13.95 -13.14 9.55
CA THR A 82 -13.09 -14.05 10.30
C THR A 82 -11.63 -13.61 10.20
N ALA A 83 -10.87 -13.78 11.27
CA ALA A 83 -9.46 -13.39 11.31
C ALA A 83 -8.54 -14.57 10.93
N GLY A 84 -7.36 -14.24 10.43
CA GLY A 84 -6.24 -15.17 10.33
C GLY A 84 -6.27 -16.11 9.12
N PRO A 85 -5.28 -17.02 9.05
CA PRO A 85 -5.13 -17.99 7.98
C PRO A 85 -6.26 -19.03 8.06
N GLY A 86 -7.16 -19.01 7.08
CA GLY A 86 -8.39 -19.83 7.10
C GLY A 86 -9.66 -19.00 7.06
N ALA A 87 -9.56 -17.67 7.17
CA ALA A 87 -10.62 -16.78 6.75
C ALA A 87 -10.95 -17.00 5.27
N SER A 88 -12.20 -16.73 4.89
CA SER A 88 -12.65 -16.74 3.49
C SER A 88 -13.08 -15.34 3.07
N PRO A 89 -12.93 -14.97 1.78
CA PRO A 89 -13.51 -13.75 1.25
C PRO A 89 -15.03 -13.77 1.38
N THR A 90 -15.63 -12.60 1.61
CA THR A 90 -17.09 -12.43 1.70
C THR A 90 -17.69 -12.28 0.31
N ASP A 91 -17.10 -11.43 -0.55
CA ASP A 91 -17.73 -11.06 -1.82
C ASP A 91 -17.11 -11.80 -3.02
N GLY A 92 -15.79 -12.04 -3.00
CA GLY A 92 -15.06 -12.70 -4.08
C GLY A 92 -14.95 -11.85 -5.35
N LEU A 93 -15.07 -10.52 -5.26
CA LEU A 93 -15.13 -9.61 -6.42
C LEU A 93 -13.75 -9.24 -6.96
N LEU A 94 -12.73 -9.26 -6.09
CA LEU A 94 -11.32 -9.14 -6.44
C LEU A 94 -10.55 -10.32 -5.87
N GLY A 95 -9.45 -10.66 -6.53
CA GLY A 95 -8.55 -11.69 -6.04
C GLY A 95 -7.17 -11.60 -6.66
N LEU A 96 -6.30 -12.51 -6.25
CA LEU A 96 -4.98 -12.65 -6.85
C LEU A 96 -5.09 -13.15 -8.29
N ALA A 97 -4.28 -12.60 -9.19
CA ALA A 97 -4.07 -13.16 -10.51
C ALA A 97 -3.16 -14.39 -10.41
N GLY A 98 -3.75 -15.54 -10.07
CA GLY A 98 -3.06 -16.82 -9.88
C GLY A 98 -3.08 -17.30 -8.42
N THR A 99 -1.96 -17.87 -7.96
CA THR A 99 -1.76 -18.30 -6.58
C THR A 99 -0.96 -17.26 -5.80
N ALA A 100 -0.94 -17.35 -4.46
CA ALA A 100 -0.11 -16.51 -3.61
C ALA A 100 1.39 -16.51 -3.97
N THR A 101 1.87 -17.60 -4.57
CA THR A 101 3.27 -17.74 -5.00
C THR A 101 3.53 -17.12 -6.37
N THR A 102 2.50 -16.97 -7.22
CA THR A 102 2.65 -16.53 -8.62
C THR A 102 2.10 -15.14 -8.87
N SER A 103 1.34 -14.58 -7.93
CA SER A 103 0.68 -13.27 -8.05
C SER A 103 1.60 -12.10 -7.69
N HIS A 104 2.91 -12.32 -7.56
CA HIS A 104 3.86 -11.26 -7.25
C HIS A 104 5.11 -11.35 -8.12
N ALA A 105 5.76 -10.20 -8.35
CA ALA A 105 6.98 -10.08 -9.13
C ALA A 105 7.85 -8.94 -8.58
N ASN A 106 9.08 -8.83 -9.11
CA ASN A 106 10.02 -7.75 -8.79
C ASN A 106 10.18 -7.53 -7.27
N VAL A 107 10.18 -8.62 -6.50
CA VAL A 107 10.35 -8.55 -5.06
C VAL A 107 11.78 -8.11 -4.79
N ASN A 108 11.94 -7.00 -4.08
CA ASN A 108 13.23 -6.48 -3.67
C ASN A 108 13.80 -7.29 -2.49
N SER A 109 13.94 -8.61 -2.69
CA SER A 109 14.48 -9.56 -1.72
C SER A 109 15.63 -10.33 -2.34
N LEU A 110 16.79 -10.34 -1.67
CA LEU A 110 17.98 -11.07 -2.13
C LEU A 110 18.29 -12.31 -1.30
N TYR A 111 17.52 -12.62 -0.25
CA TYR A 111 17.77 -13.79 0.60
C TYR A 111 16.48 -14.41 1.15
N SER A 112 16.18 -15.64 0.74
CA SER A 112 15.15 -16.48 1.36
C SER A 112 15.79 -17.27 2.53
N LEU A 113 15.86 -16.65 3.72
CA LEU A 113 16.17 -17.41 4.95
C LEU A 113 15.01 -18.32 5.40
N PHE A 114 13.83 -18.11 4.80
CA PHE A 114 12.63 -18.93 4.94
C PHE A 114 12.21 -19.42 3.55
N PRO A 115 11.57 -20.60 3.40
CA PRO A 115 11.07 -21.08 2.12
C PRO A 115 10.27 -19.97 1.41
N PRO A 116 10.41 -19.86 0.08
CA PRO A 116 10.25 -18.61 -0.65
C PRO A 116 8.86 -18.03 -0.45
N ASN A 117 8.76 -16.84 0.16
CA ASN A 117 7.74 -15.82 -0.05
C ASN A 117 6.34 -16.35 -0.42
N THR A 118 5.85 -17.39 0.26
CA THR A 118 4.50 -17.89 0.03
C THR A 118 3.62 -16.95 0.81
N GLY A 119 3.08 -15.94 0.12
CA GLY A 119 2.12 -15.08 0.77
C GLY A 119 1.01 -15.94 1.36
N VAL A 120 0.58 -15.61 2.58
CA VAL A 120 -0.46 -16.36 3.26
C VAL A 120 -1.77 -15.64 3.03
N LEU A 121 -2.73 -16.34 2.43
CA LEU A 121 -4.09 -15.82 2.29
C LEU A 121 -4.82 -15.91 3.63
N GLY A 122 -5.50 -14.84 4.00
CA GLY A 122 -6.23 -14.78 5.25
C GLY A 122 -6.92 -13.45 5.48
N GLY A 123 -7.66 -13.39 6.58
CA GLY A 123 -8.25 -12.15 7.07
C GLY A 123 -7.24 -11.43 7.95
N GLY A 124 -7.16 -10.10 7.85
CA GLY A 124 -6.38 -9.31 8.79
C GLY A 124 -6.78 -9.67 10.22
N THR A 125 -5.83 -9.81 11.14
CA THR A 125 -6.24 -9.91 12.54
C THR A 125 -6.40 -8.49 13.09
N ASP A 126 -7.40 -8.33 13.93
CA ASP A 126 -7.51 -7.21 14.87
C ASP A 126 -7.94 -7.91 16.16
N PRO A 127 -7.12 -7.88 17.23
CA PRO A 127 -7.43 -8.53 18.49
C PRO A 127 -8.36 -7.68 19.36
N THR A 128 -8.63 -6.42 18.99
CA THR A 128 -9.37 -5.47 19.84
C THR A 128 -10.79 -5.21 19.37
N SER A 129 -11.07 -5.31 18.06
CA SER A 129 -12.44 -5.28 17.55
C SER A 129 -13.00 -6.70 17.51
N GLY A 130 -14.17 -6.91 18.12
CA GLY A 130 -14.87 -8.20 18.16
C GLY A 130 -15.29 -8.70 16.77
N PRO A 131 -16.40 -9.45 16.64
CA PRO A 131 -16.89 -9.83 15.32
C PRO A 131 -17.16 -8.56 14.51
N GLY A 132 -16.45 -8.42 13.39
CA GLY A 132 -16.40 -7.19 12.61
C GLY A 132 -15.74 -7.45 11.26
N GLU A 133 -16.26 -6.75 10.25
CA GLU A 133 -15.75 -6.78 8.90
C GLU A 133 -14.31 -6.25 8.87
N ARG A 134 -13.44 -6.99 8.19
CA ARG A 134 -12.01 -6.75 8.10
C ARG A 134 -11.50 -7.11 6.70
N PRO A 135 -10.33 -6.61 6.27
CA PRO A 135 -9.83 -6.95 4.96
C PRO A 135 -9.45 -8.43 4.91
N TYR A 136 -9.84 -9.08 3.83
CA TYR A 136 -9.28 -10.35 3.39
C TYR A 136 -8.22 -10.07 2.33
N GLY A 137 -7.11 -10.77 2.41
CA GLY A 137 -5.94 -10.39 1.65
C GLY A 137 -4.83 -11.42 1.71
N ILE A 138 -3.64 -10.94 1.35
CA ILE A 138 -2.40 -11.69 1.37
C ILE A 138 -1.38 -11.01 2.26
N GLU A 139 -0.74 -11.80 3.12
CA GLU A 139 0.39 -11.36 3.95
C GLU A 139 1.71 -11.82 3.34
N TYR A 140 2.68 -10.92 3.25
CA TYR A 140 4.03 -11.20 2.78
C TYR A 140 5.05 -10.73 3.81
N LEU A 141 5.93 -11.64 4.22
CA LEU A 141 7.14 -11.29 4.94
C LEU A 141 8.30 -11.12 3.96
N LEU A 142 8.79 -9.89 3.84
CA LEU A 142 9.91 -9.53 2.98
C LEU A 142 11.17 -9.27 3.80
N VAL A 143 12.30 -9.81 3.33
CA VAL A 143 13.64 -9.42 3.80
C VAL A 143 14.25 -8.53 2.72
N LEU A 144 14.52 -7.28 3.08
CA LEU A 144 15.02 -6.23 2.22
C LEU A 144 16.55 -6.16 2.33
N ASN A 145 17.23 -6.14 1.19
CA ASN A 145 18.70 -6.18 1.16
C ASN A 145 19.32 -4.78 1.14
N SER A 146 18.73 -3.80 1.84
CA SER A 146 19.54 -2.65 2.22
C SER A 146 20.61 -3.18 3.15
N GLY A 147 21.89 -2.89 2.84
CA GLY A 147 22.98 -3.23 3.75
C GLY A 147 22.55 -2.83 5.15
N VAL A 148 22.71 -3.76 6.10
CA VAL A 148 22.28 -3.63 7.50
C VAL A 148 22.69 -2.29 8.15
N ASP A 149 23.66 -1.59 7.54
CA ASP A 149 24.24 -0.34 8.02
C ASP A 149 23.97 0.89 7.12
N THR A 150 23.11 0.81 6.10
CA THR A 150 22.74 1.95 5.26
C THR A 150 21.27 2.32 5.44
N PRO A 151 20.96 3.27 6.34
CA PRO A 151 19.60 3.79 6.52
C PRO A 151 19.02 4.29 5.20
N THR A 152 17.74 4.04 4.96
CA THR A 152 17.05 4.69 3.84
C THR A 152 17.01 6.19 4.13
N PRO A 153 17.47 7.05 3.20
CA PRO A 153 17.32 8.49 3.37
C PRO A 153 15.83 8.87 3.47
N ALA A 154 15.53 9.88 4.28
CA ALA A 154 14.18 10.41 4.39
C ALA A 154 13.59 10.73 3.02
N ASP A 155 12.29 10.50 2.86
CA ASP A 155 11.49 10.81 1.68
C ASP A 155 11.98 10.13 0.39
N THR A 156 12.83 9.10 0.49
CA THR A 156 13.28 8.31 -0.66
C THR A 156 12.41 7.06 -0.79
N PRO A 157 11.58 6.94 -1.85
CA PRO A 157 10.79 5.75 -2.11
C PRO A 157 11.65 4.51 -2.33
N VAL A 158 11.27 3.41 -1.69
CA VAL A 158 11.86 2.08 -1.87
C VAL A 158 10.79 1.13 -2.36
N HIS A 159 11.04 0.49 -3.49
CA HIS A 159 10.16 -0.52 -4.07
C HIS A 159 10.25 -1.80 -3.27
N LEU A 160 9.10 -2.39 -2.96
CA LEU A 160 9.00 -3.63 -2.21
C LEU A 160 8.71 -4.81 -3.14
N MET A 161 7.62 -4.71 -3.90
CA MET A 161 7.17 -5.75 -4.83
C MET A 161 6.06 -5.24 -5.75
N ASP A 162 5.80 -5.99 -6.81
CA ASP A 162 4.61 -5.86 -7.62
C ASP A 162 3.61 -6.97 -7.28
N VAL A 163 2.34 -6.62 -7.08
CA VAL A 163 1.24 -7.57 -6.85
C VAL A 163 0.28 -7.54 -8.04
N LYS A 164 -0.09 -8.72 -8.54
CA LYS A 164 -1.07 -8.88 -9.61
C LYS A 164 -2.41 -9.30 -9.04
N LEU A 165 -3.42 -8.50 -9.32
CA LEU A 165 -4.80 -8.73 -8.95
C LEU A 165 -5.67 -8.94 -10.19
N LYS A 166 -6.84 -9.52 -9.97
CA LYS A 166 -7.80 -9.85 -11.01
C LYS A 166 -9.18 -9.36 -10.62
N ASN A 167 -9.87 -8.72 -11.56
CA ASN A 167 -11.29 -8.46 -11.44
C ASN A 167 -12.04 -9.80 -11.59
N LEU A 168 -12.62 -10.31 -10.50
CA LEU A 168 -13.35 -11.58 -10.50
C LEU A 168 -14.86 -11.38 -10.68
N GLY A 169 -15.38 -10.18 -10.40
CA GLY A 169 -16.82 -9.93 -10.48
C GLY A 169 -17.28 -8.49 -10.32
N LEU A 170 -16.39 -7.49 -10.23
CA LEU A 170 -16.80 -6.08 -10.21
C LEU A 170 -17.40 -5.67 -11.55
N LEU A 171 -18.64 -5.19 -11.50
CA LEU A 171 -19.36 -4.69 -12.66
C LEU A 171 -19.00 -3.22 -12.94
N PRO A 172 -19.13 -2.75 -14.20
CA PRO A 172 -18.83 -1.37 -14.52
C PRO A 172 -19.56 -0.34 -13.65
N GLY A 173 -18.81 0.60 -13.07
CA GLY A 173 -19.30 1.61 -12.13
C GLY A 173 -19.32 1.16 -10.65
N GLU A 174 -19.01 -0.11 -10.37
CA GLU A 174 -18.75 -0.57 -9.00
C GLU A 174 -17.31 -0.25 -8.60
N SER A 175 -17.12 0.09 -7.33
CA SER A 175 -15.82 0.36 -6.76
C SER A 175 -15.52 -0.53 -5.56
N TYR A 176 -14.24 -0.78 -5.34
CA TYR A 176 -13.73 -1.62 -4.28
C TYR A 176 -12.45 -1.02 -3.71
N ASN A 177 -12.11 -1.37 -2.47
CA ASN A 177 -10.90 -0.86 -1.83
C ASN A 177 -9.82 -1.95 -1.79
N VAL A 178 -8.62 -1.57 -2.22
CA VAL A 178 -7.38 -2.31 -1.95
C VAL A 178 -6.63 -1.58 -0.86
N VAL A 179 -6.19 -2.28 0.18
CA VAL A 179 -5.61 -1.66 1.38
C VAL A 179 -4.25 -2.24 1.71
N LEU A 180 -3.29 -1.40 2.08
CA LEU A 180 -2.13 -1.78 2.88
C LEU A 180 -2.55 -1.65 4.33
N TYR A 181 -2.95 -2.77 4.91
CA TYR A 181 -3.61 -2.81 6.20
C TYR A 181 -2.59 -2.72 7.33
N ASP A 182 -2.82 -1.84 8.31
CA ASP A 182 -2.10 -1.77 9.59
C ASP A 182 -3.13 -1.63 10.71
N ALA A 183 -3.22 -2.63 11.57
CA ALA A 183 -4.11 -2.64 12.71
C ALA A 183 -3.42 -2.10 13.99
N GLY A 184 -2.11 -1.92 13.95
CA GLY A 184 -1.29 -1.49 15.09
C GLY A 184 -0.41 -2.58 15.68
N ARG A 185 0.18 -2.29 16.84
CA ARG A 185 1.23 -3.11 17.47
C ARG A 185 0.65 -4.43 18.01
N ASP A 186 1.43 -5.51 17.87
CA ASP A 186 1.13 -6.87 18.36
C ASP A 186 -0.06 -7.54 17.65
N ILE A 187 -0.29 -7.15 16.39
CA ILE A 187 -1.39 -7.61 15.57
C ILE A 187 -0.85 -8.25 14.28
N GLU A 188 -1.24 -9.50 14.02
CA GLU A 188 -0.90 -10.23 12.79
C GLU A 188 -1.65 -9.66 11.58
N GLY A 189 -1.08 -9.77 10.39
CA GLY A 189 -1.64 -9.18 9.18
C GLY A 189 -1.59 -7.65 9.17
N SER A 190 -0.59 -7.04 9.81
CA SER A 190 -0.35 -5.60 9.73
C SER A 190 0.88 -5.28 8.90
N THR A 191 0.85 -4.13 8.24
CA THR A 191 1.90 -3.61 7.38
C THR A 191 2.88 -2.76 8.20
N PHE A 192 4.16 -3.15 8.21
CA PHE A 192 5.21 -2.45 8.96
C PHE A 192 6.61 -2.78 8.43
N LEU A 193 7.58 -1.91 8.69
CA LEU A 193 9.01 -2.21 8.52
C LEU A 193 9.59 -2.73 9.82
N TYR A 194 10.59 -3.61 9.73
CA TYR A 194 11.34 -4.09 10.89
C TYR A 194 12.85 -4.02 10.66
N ASN A 195 13.62 -3.84 11.73
CA ASN A 195 15.09 -3.82 11.71
C ASN A 195 15.68 -5.01 12.52
N LEU A 196 17.02 -5.08 12.61
CA LEU A 196 17.70 -6.14 13.38
C LEU A 196 17.49 -6.04 14.89
N ASN A 197 17.21 -4.84 15.41
CA ASN A 197 16.89 -4.64 16.82
C ASN A 197 15.46 -5.08 17.16
N THR A 198 14.72 -5.63 16.18
CA THR A 198 13.31 -6.02 16.28
C THR A 198 12.36 -4.85 16.53
N ASP A 199 12.83 -3.62 16.29
CA ASP A 199 11.96 -2.45 16.27
C ASP A 199 11.08 -2.49 15.03
N ALA A 200 9.82 -2.12 15.19
CA ALA A 200 8.86 -2.02 14.10
C ALA A 200 8.47 -0.56 13.86
N LEU A 201 8.69 -0.08 12.63
CA LEU A 201 8.24 1.23 12.18
C LEU A 201 6.92 1.07 11.41
N ARG A 202 5.90 1.80 11.85
CA ARG A 202 4.51 1.63 11.38
C ARG A 202 3.94 2.91 10.77
N PRO A 203 3.03 2.80 9.78
CA PRO A 203 2.43 3.95 9.14
C PRO A 203 1.43 4.71 10.01
N GLY A 204 0.99 4.15 11.14
CA GLY A 204 0.01 4.80 12.02
C GLY A 204 -1.42 4.77 11.44
N GLY A 205 -1.67 3.92 10.45
CA GLY A 205 -2.94 3.77 9.75
C GLY A 205 -2.79 2.98 8.45
N SER A 206 -3.92 2.58 7.87
CA SER A 206 -3.93 1.84 6.60
C SER A 206 -3.91 2.78 5.40
N ALA A 207 -3.15 2.45 4.36
CA ALA A 207 -3.22 3.15 3.07
C ALA A 207 -4.29 2.49 2.20
N THR A 208 -5.14 3.28 1.55
CA THR A 208 -6.28 2.79 0.75
C THR A 208 -6.20 3.29 -0.69
N LEU A 209 -6.36 2.37 -1.62
CA LEU A 209 -6.55 2.62 -3.05
C LEU A 209 -7.97 2.20 -3.44
N GLN A 210 -8.72 3.12 -4.04
CA GLN A 210 -10.00 2.77 -4.65
C GLN A 210 -9.76 2.24 -6.07
N VAL A 211 -10.31 1.08 -6.37
CA VAL A 211 -10.38 0.55 -7.74
C VAL A 211 -11.81 0.62 -8.24
N GLU A 212 -12.01 0.95 -9.50
CA GLU A 212 -13.34 1.02 -10.12
C GLU A 212 -13.32 0.31 -11.47
N ALA A 213 -14.26 -0.60 -11.69
CA ALA A 213 -14.40 -1.27 -12.97
C ALA A 213 -14.96 -0.28 -13.99
N VAL A 214 -14.24 -0.09 -15.09
CA VAL A 214 -14.69 0.75 -16.22
C VAL A 214 -14.88 -0.12 -17.47
N PRO A 215 -15.91 0.18 -18.29
CA PRO A 215 -16.10 -0.57 -19.53
C PRO A 215 -14.88 -0.48 -20.43
N GLU A 216 -14.47 -1.60 -21.02
CA GLU A 216 -13.37 -1.56 -21.97
C GLU A 216 -13.70 -0.65 -23.17
N PRO A 217 -12.70 0.05 -23.76
CA PRO A 217 -12.92 0.89 -24.93
C PRO A 217 -13.59 0.15 -26.10
N ALA A 218 -13.33 -1.15 -26.24
CA ALA A 218 -13.99 -2.02 -27.23
C ALA A 218 -15.49 -2.17 -26.96
N THR A 219 -15.88 -2.36 -25.70
CA THR A 219 -17.29 -2.42 -25.25
C THR A 219 -18.01 -1.12 -25.57
N LEU A 220 -17.37 0.03 -25.31
CA LEU A 220 -17.90 1.34 -25.67
C LEU A 220 -18.03 1.52 -27.20
N ALA A 221 -17.04 1.05 -27.96
CA ALA A 221 -17.07 1.14 -29.43
C ALA A 221 -18.20 0.31 -30.04
N VAL A 222 -18.43 -0.91 -29.55
CA VAL A 222 -19.54 -1.77 -29.98
C VAL A 222 -20.88 -1.13 -29.63
N LEU A 223 -21.02 -0.57 -28.43
CA LEU A 223 -22.22 0.11 -28.01
C LEU A 223 -22.51 1.35 -28.89
N GLY A 224 -21.47 2.13 -29.19
CA GLY A 224 -21.54 3.26 -30.12
C GLY A 224 -21.95 2.85 -31.53
N ALA A 225 -21.37 1.77 -32.07
CA ALA A 225 -21.73 1.23 -33.37
C ALA A 225 -23.19 0.72 -33.42
N GLY A 226 -23.64 0.04 -32.36
CA GLY A 226 -25.02 -0.43 -32.22
C GLY A 226 -26.05 0.71 -32.19
N LEU A 227 -25.76 1.77 -31.43
CA LEU A 227 -26.61 2.96 -31.38
C LEU A 227 -26.66 3.70 -32.73
N ALA A 228 -25.53 3.82 -33.42
CA ALA A 228 -25.47 4.44 -34.75
C ALA A 228 -26.31 3.66 -35.77
N LEU A 229 -26.26 2.32 -35.75
CA LEU A 229 -27.09 1.47 -36.60
C LEU A 229 -28.59 1.63 -36.30
N LEU A 230 -28.96 1.68 -35.02
CA LEU A 230 -30.36 1.85 -34.60
C LEU A 230 -30.91 3.24 -34.99
N ALA A 231 -30.09 4.28 -34.86
CA ALA A 231 -30.42 5.62 -35.32
C ALA A 231 -30.59 5.70 -36.84
N ARG A 232 -29.72 5.01 -37.61
CA ARG A 232 -29.83 4.92 -39.08
C ARG A 232 -31.10 4.19 -39.50
N ARG A 233 -31.46 3.09 -38.83
CA ARG A 233 -32.69 2.33 -39.11
C ARG A 233 -33.95 3.17 -38.87
N ARG A 234 -34.00 3.95 -37.79
CA ARG A 234 -35.12 4.87 -37.50
C ARG A 234 -35.30 5.99 -38.54
N ARG A 235 -34.22 6.43 -39.20
CA ARG A 235 -34.31 7.44 -40.28
C ARG A 235 -34.85 6.88 -41.60
N ILE A 236 -34.69 5.59 -41.86
CA ILE A 236 -35.19 4.95 -43.10
C ILE A 236 -36.68 4.57 -42.97
N SER A 237 -37.19 4.42 -41.74
CA SER A 237 -38.59 4.07 -41.47
C SER A 237 -39.54 5.28 -41.35
N ARG A 238 -39.06 6.49 -41.64
CA ARG A 238 -39.85 7.73 -41.75
C ARG A 238 -39.76 8.22 -43.19
#